data_AF-A0A2K4ZEC1-F1
#
_entry.id   AF-A0A2K4ZEC1-F1
#
_cell.length_a   1.000
_cell.length_b   1.000
_cell.length_c   1.000
_cell.angle_alpha   90.00
_cell.angle_beta   90.00
_cell.angle_gamma   90.00
#
_symmetry.space_group_name_H-M   'P 1'
#
loop_
_entity.id
_entity.type
_entity.pdbx_description
1 polymer ?
#
loop_
_entity_poly.entity_id
_entity_poly.type
_entity_poly.pdbx_seq_one_letter_code
_entity_poly.pdbx_strand_id
1 'polypeptide(L)'
;MDFMIDSDAFAQASSALTAKCEELENLRSNIEASFEQLKKDWDSDAGRQFFARFENDLLKNLENYAKVFEHMSTNLTAASQKYEEVFRAADAVSDVQY
;
A
#
# COMPACT_ATOMS: atom_id res chain seq x y z
N MET A 1 11.69 -3.00 -32.95
CA MET A 1 10.43 -2.84 -32.21
C MET A 1 10.86 -2.31 -30.87
N ASP A 2 10.69 -1.00 -30.65
CA ASP A 2 11.20 -0.33 -29.45
C ASP A 2 10.20 -0.62 -28.32
N PHE A 3 10.45 -1.70 -27.59
CA PHE A 3 9.69 -2.03 -26.40
C PHE A 3 10.21 -1.11 -25.29
N MET A 4 9.71 0.11 -25.23
CA MET A 4 10.11 1.04 -24.18
C MET A 4 9.22 0.80 -22.96
N ILE A 5 9.82 0.39 -21.85
CA ILE A 5 9.12 0.46 -20.58
C ILE A 5 9.09 1.89 -20.11
N ASP A 6 7.89 2.34 -19.76
CA ASP A 6 7.71 3.57 -19.03
C ASP A 6 8.09 3.34 -17.56
N SER A 7 9.40 3.26 -17.32
CA SER A 7 10.00 3.09 -15.99
C SER A 7 9.54 4.21 -15.06
N ASP A 8 9.29 5.39 -15.63
CA ASP A 8 8.78 6.55 -14.90
C ASP A 8 7.35 6.33 -14.44
N ALA A 9 6.48 5.73 -15.28
CA ALA A 9 5.13 5.35 -14.87
C ALA A 9 5.13 4.28 -13.76
N PHE A 10 6.03 3.29 -13.82
CA PHE A 10 6.17 2.30 -12.75
C PHE A 10 6.66 2.93 -11.43
N ALA A 11 7.68 3.80 -11.51
CA ALA A 11 8.21 4.50 -10.36
C ALA A 11 7.16 5.44 -9.73
N GLN A 12 6.41 6.19 -10.54
CA GLN A 12 5.30 7.02 -10.07
C GLN A 12 4.21 6.19 -9.40
N ALA A 13 3.78 5.08 -10.02
CA ALA A 13 2.75 4.22 -9.45
C ALA A 13 3.17 3.61 -8.11
N SER A 14 4.43 3.14 -8.00
CA SER A 14 4.97 2.63 -6.75
C SER A 14 5.04 3.71 -5.66
N SER A 15 5.54 4.90 -6.00
CA SER A 15 5.61 6.03 -5.07
C SER A 15 4.22 6.46 -4.58
N ALA A 16 3.24 6.53 -5.49
CA ALA A 16 1.86 6.88 -5.14
C ALA A 16 1.22 5.86 -4.19
N LEU A 17 1.47 4.56 -4.40
CA LEU A 17 0.97 3.51 -3.49
C LEU A 17 1.63 3.59 -2.11
N THR A 18 2.93 3.83 -2.04
CA THR A 18 3.62 4.05 -0.76
C THR A 18 3.04 5.24 -0.01
N ALA A 19 2.81 6.37 -0.69
CA ALA A 19 2.16 7.53 -0.08
C ALA A 19 0.74 7.21 0.42
N LYS A 20 -0.03 6.39 -0.30
CA LYS A 20 -1.35 5.94 0.16
C LYS A 20 -1.30 4.98 1.35
N CYS A 21 -0.25 4.16 1.48
CA CYS A 21 -0.02 3.38 2.71
C CYS A 21 0.20 4.32 3.90
N GLU A 22 1.08 5.32 3.77
CA GLU A 22 1.36 6.28 4.83
C GLU A 22 0.10 7.09 5.22
N GLU A 23 -0.70 7.53 4.24
CA GLU A 23 -1.99 8.19 4.50
C GLU A 23 -2.96 7.29 5.29
N LEU A 24 -3.04 5.99 4.95
CA LEU A 24 -3.88 5.03 5.68
C LEU A 24 -3.39 4.80 7.11
N GLU A 25 -2.08 4.68 7.33
CA GLU A 25 -1.50 4.54 8.66
C GLU A 25 -1.79 5.76 9.53
N ASN A 26 -1.64 6.96 8.97
CA ASN A 26 -2.00 8.21 9.66
C ASN A 26 -3.49 8.28 9.98
N LEU A 27 -4.37 7.90 9.04
CA LEU A 27 -5.81 7.85 9.26
C LEU A 27 -6.15 6.87 10.39
N ARG A 28 -5.53 5.69 10.40
CA ARG A 28 -5.71 4.70 11.47
C ARG A 28 -5.31 5.28 12.82
N SER A 29 -4.12 5.89 12.91
CA SER A 29 -3.65 6.49 14.17
C SER A 29 -4.58 7.58 14.69
N ASN A 30 -5.09 8.44 13.80
CA ASN A 30 -6.06 9.49 14.15
C ASN A 30 -7.40 8.92 14.64
N ILE A 31 -7.86 7.84 14.01
CA ILE A 31 -9.08 7.12 14.41
C ILE A 31 -8.90 6.49 15.79
N GLU A 32 -7.78 5.78 16.03
CA GLU A 32 -7.45 5.18 17.32
C GLU A 32 -7.41 6.25 18.42
N ALA A 33 -6.74 7.39 18.18
CA ALA A 33 -6.68 8.50 19.13
C ALA A 33 -8.07 9.09 19.43
N SER A 34 -8.90 9.27 18.40
CA SER A 34 -10.27 9.78 18.56
C SER A 34 -11.14 8.80 19.36
N PHE A 35 -10.98 7.50 19.15
CA PHE A 35 -11.69 6.47 19.90
C PHE A 35 -11.25 6.39 21.35
N GLU A 36 -9.95 6.49 21.63
CA GLU A 36 -9.44 6.53 22.99
C GLU A 36 -9.99 7.75 23.78
N GLN A 37 -10.15 8.89 23.10
CA GLN A 37 -10.81 10.04 23.72
C GLN A 37 -12.31 9.75 23.95
N LEU A 38 -13.01 9.24 22.94
CA LEU A 38 -14.44 8.97 23.03
C LEU A 38 -14.78 7.89 24.08
N LYS A 39 -13.91 6.88 24.28
CA LYS A 39 -14.04 5.87 25.34
C LYS A 39 -14.00 6.50 26.73
N LYS A 40 -13.13 7.49 26.95
CA LYS A 40 -13.04 8.22 28.23
C LYS A 40 -14.29 9.04 28.49
N ASP A 41 -14.81 9.68 27.45
CA ASP A 41 -15.97 10.56 27.56
C ASP A 41 -17.30 9.77 27.62
N TRP A 42 -17.33 8.56 27.08
CA TRP A 42 -18.53 7.70 26.99
C TRP A 42 -18.37 6.36 27.72
N ASP A 43 -18.13 6.41 29.03
CA ASP A 43 -18.03 5.22 29.88
C ASP A 43 -19.41 4.68 30.31
N SER A 44 -20.13 4.07 29.37
CA SER A 44 -21.39 3.37 29.63
C SER A 44 -21.34 1.93 29.09
N ASP A 45 -22.23 1.06 29.56
CA ASP A 45 -22.33 -0.31 29.02
C ASP A 45 -22.60 -0.34 27.51
N ALA A 46 -23.41 0.59 27.00
CA ALA A 46 -23.65 0.73 25.58
C ALA A 46 -22.40 1.18 24.82
N GLY A 47 -21.65 2.13 25.36
CA GLY A 47 -20.37 2.59 24.81
C GLY A 47 -19.35 1.45 24.74
N ARG A 48 -19.20 0.68 25.83
CA ARG A 48 -18.29 -0.49 25.87
C ARG A 48 -18.63 -1.53 24.80
N GLN A 49 -19.91 -1.86 24.60
CA GLN A 49 -20.33 -2.79 23.55
C GLN A 49 -20.12 -2.23 22.14
N PHE A 50 -20.37 -0.93 21.95
CA PHE A 50 -20.14 -0.25 20.67
C PHE A 50 -18.65 -0.33 20.29
N PHE A 51 -17.74 0.06 21.18
CA PHE A 51 -16.31 0.02 20.90
C PHE A 51 -15.80 -1.41 20.69
N ALA A 52 -16.24 -2.39 21.49
CA ALA A 52 -15.82 -3.78 21.33
C ALA A 52 -16.10 -4.36 19.94
N ARG A 53 -17.22 -3.97 19.32
CA ARG A 53 -17.58 -4.36 17.94
C ARG A 53 -16.90 -3.47 16.90
N PHE A 54 -17.04 -2.16 17.05
CA PHE A 54 -16.69 -1.21 16.00
C PHE A 54 -15.18 -1.04 15.85
N GLU A 55 -14.44 -1.05 16.96
CA GLU A 55 -12.97 -0.95 16.96
C GLU A 55 -12.34 -2.17 16.27
N ASN A 56 -12.80 -3.37 16.62
CA ASN A 56 -12.29 -4.59 15.99
C ASN A 56 -12.58 -4.64 14.49
N ASP A 57 -13.80 -4.34 14.06
CA ASP A 57 -14.16 -4.44 12.65
C ASP A 57 -13.50 -3.33 11.82
N LEU A 58 -13.50 -2.08 12.31
CA LEU A 58 -12.92 -0.96 11.59
C LEU A 58 -11.39 -1.04 11.51
N LEU A 59 -10.71 -1.27 12.64
CA LEU A 59 -9.24 -1.32 12.66
C LEU A 59 -8.72 -2.50 11.83
N LYS A 60 -9.39 -3.65 11.92
CA LYS A 60 -9.04 -4.83 11.11
C LYS A 60 -9.23 -4.58 9.61
N ASN A 61 -10.28 -3.86 9.22
CA ASN A 61 -10.47 -3.50 7.81
C ASN A 61 -9.41 -2.52 7.33
N LEU A 62 -9.06 -1.50 8.13
CA LEU A 62 -7.97 -0.57 7.80
C LEU A 62 -6.62 -1.31 7.67
N GLU A 63 -6.32 -2.26 8.56
CA GLU A 63 -5.13 -3.10 8.47
C GLU A 63 -5.12 -3.97 7.21
N ASN A 64 -6.26 -4.53 6.82
CA ASN A 64 -6.38 -5.31 5.58
C ASN A 64 -6.12 -4.44 4.34
N TYR A 65 -6.62 -3.21 4.29
CA TYR A 65 -6.35 -2.29 3.18
C TYR A 65 -4.86 -1.92 3.11
N ALA A 66 -4.21 -1.68 4.25
CA ALA A 66 -2.78 -1.41 4.29
C ALA A 66 -1.96 -2.56 3.69
N LYS A 67 -2.28 -3.82 4.07
CA LYS A 67 -1.63 -5.02 3.50
C LYS A 67 -1.81 -5.13 1.99
N VAL A 68 -3.00 -4.81 1.47
CA VAL A 68 -3.27 -4.84 0.02
C VAL A 68 -2.38 -3.82 -0.70
N PHE A 69 -2.28 -2.60 -0.20
CA PHE A 69 -1.45 -1.57 -0.83
C PHE A 69 0.04 -1.89 -0.75
N GLU A 70 0.52 -2.45 0.36
CA GLU A 70 1.89 -2.95 0.50
C GLU A 70 2.20 -4.04 -0.54
N HIS A 71 1.30 -5.01 -0.70
CA HIS A 71 1.44 -6.07 -1.70
C HIS A 71 1.42 -5.52 -3.13
N MET A 72 0.56 -4.55 -3.44
CA MET A 72 0.52 -3.91 -4.75
C MET A 72 1.82 -3.16 -5.05
N SER A 73 2.36 -2.41 -4.09
CA SER A 73 3.63 -1.68 -4.24
C SER A 73 4.81 -2.65 -4.47
N THR A 74 4.86 -3.73 -3.70
CA THR A 74 5.87 -4.79 -3.85
C THR A 74 5.78 -5.45 -5.23
N ASN A 75 4.58 -5.78 -5.69
CA ASN A 75 4.36 -6.42 -6.98
C ASN A 75 4.78 -5.50 -8.15
N LEU A 76 4.47 -4.20 -8.07
CA LEU A 76 4.89 -3.24 -9.10
C LEU A 76 6.41 -3.08 -9.14
N THR A 77 7.05 -3.01 -7.98
CA THR A 77 8.52 -2.98 -7.89
C THR A 77 9.14 -4.22 -8.51
N ALA A 78 8.65 -5.41 -8.16
CA ALA A 78 9.14 -6.68 -8.70
C ALA A 78 8.88 -6.82 -10.21
N ALA A 79 7.74 -6.34 -10.70
CA ALA A 79 7.44 -6.30 -12.12
C ALA A 79 8.43 -5.40 -12.87
N SER A 80 8.67 -4.18 -12.36
CA SER A 80 9.65 -3.25 -12.94
C SER A 80 11.05 -3.88 -13.08
N GLN A 81 11.52 -4.55 -12.02
CA GLN A 81 12.84 -5.21 -12.02
C GLN A 81 12.94 -6.33 -13.06
N LYS A 82 11.96 -7.24 -13.09
CA LYS A 82 11.95 -8.35 -14.07
C LYS A 82 11.94 -7.86 -15.50
N TYR A 83 11.20 -6.79 -15.73
CA TYR A 83 11.12 -6.18 -17.02
C TYR A 83 12.47 -5.56 -17.43
N GLU A 84 13.14 -4.80 -16.56
CA GLU A 84 14.50 -4.31 -16.82
C GLU A 84 15.50 -5.44 -17.15
N GLU A 85 15.40 -6.58 -16.47
CA GLU A 85 16.22 -7.76 -16.77
C GLU A 85 15.99 -8.29 -18.19
N VAL A 86 14.73 -8.40 -18.61
CA VAL A 86 14.36 -8.84 -19.97
C VAL A 86 14.89 -7.86 -21.01
N PHE A 87 14.82 -6.55 -20.76
CA PHE A 87 15.38 -5.54 -21.67
C PHE A 87 16.88 -5.64 -21.82
N ARG A 88 17.61 -5.72 -20.69
CA ARG A 88 19.06 -5.89 -20.73
C ARG A 88 19.47 -7.17 -21.46
N ALA A 89 18.72 -8.26 -21.29
CA ALA A 89 18.96 -9.50 -22.01
C ALA A 89 18.69 -9.35 -23.52
N ALA A 90 17.63 -8.63 -23.90
CA ALA A 90 17.32 -8.37 -25.31
C ALA A 90 18.39 -7.49 -25.98
N ASP A 91 18.83 -6.42 -25.31
CA ASP A 91 19.90 -5.54 -25.80
C ASP A 91 21.23 -6.31 -25.96
N ALA A 92 21.59 -7.14 -24.97
CA ALA A 92 22.79 -7.95 -25.03
C ALA A 92 22.80 -8.96 -26.19
N VAL A 93 21.63 -9.48 -26.59
CA VAL A 93 21.51 -10.36 -27.77
C VAL A 93 21.53 -9.58 -29.07
N SER A 94 20.94 -8.37 -29.08
CA SER A 94 20.96 -7.44 -30.22
C SER A 94 22.39 -7.03 -30.59
N ASP A 95 23.21 -6.67 -29.60
CA ASP A 95 24.60 -6.22 -29.80
C ASP A 95 25.56 -7.34 -30.26
N VAL A 96 25.18 -8.61 -30.10
CA VAL A 96 26.00 -9.77 -30.53
C VAL A 96 25.70 -10.17 -31.99
N GLN A 97 24.63 -9.66 -32.59
CA GLN A 97 24.22 -10.01 -33.96
C GLN A 97 24.70 -9.02 -35.05
N TYR A 98 25.53 -8.03 -34.70
CA TYR A 98 26.17 -7.09 -35.62
C TYR A 98 27.70 -7.09 -35.49
#